data_AF-A0A6J3M1U2-F1
#
_entry.id   AF-A0A6J3M1U2-F1
#
_cell.length_a   1.000
_cell.length_b   1.000
_cell.length_c   1.000
_cell.angle_alpha   90.00
_cell.angle_beta   90.00
_cell.angle_gamma   90.00
#
_symmetry.space_group_name_H-M   'P 1'
#
loop_
_entity.id
_entity.type
_entity.pdbx_description
1 polymer ?
#
loop_
_entity_poly.entity_id
_entity_poly.type
_entity_poly.pdbx_seq_one_letter_code
_entity_poly.pdbx_strand_id
1 'polypeptide(L)'
;MEATQPHDQSSAIDSESVRVCIRIPLKYIPGAILRRPVTLGEMFCETHLNRNFEAASGRDHVTIPPGFDSENDVKRWFIFDFNVKGLVRRSDLRQIRHECYLGCQKDGKL
;
A
#
# COMPACT_ATOMS: atom_id res chain seq x y z
N MET A 1 -13.35 -30.99 -32.54
CA MET A 1 -14.04 -29.92 -31.80
C MET A 1 -13.53 -30.01 -30.38
N GLU A 2 -12.48 -29.26 -30.05
CA GLU A 2 -11.86 -29.31 -28.73
C GLU A 2 -12.39 -28.13 -27.93
N ALA A 3 -13.08 -28.45 -26.83
CA ALA A 3 -13.73 -27.47 -25.99
C ALA A 3 -12.66 -26.63 -25.26
N THR A 4 -12.63 -25.34 -25.57
CA THR A 4 -11.82 -24.35 -24.85
C THR A 4 -12.32 -24.27 -23.41
N GLN A 5 -11.52 -24.72 -22.45
CA GLN A 5 -11.79 -24.50 -21.03
C GLN A 5 -11.72 -22.99 -20.73
N PRO A 6 -12.61 -22.45 -19.87
CA PRO A 6 -12.49 -21.08 -19.43
C PRO A 6 -11.27 -20.99 -18.52
N HIS A 7 -10.24 -20.28 -18.96
CA HIS A 7 -9.21 -19.78 -18.06
C HIS A 7 -9.92 -18.91 -17.02
N ASP A 8 -9.94 -19.40 -15.78
CA ASP A 8 -10.34 -18.65 -14.60
C ASP A 8 -9.44 -17.42 -14.50
N GLN A 9 -9.91 -16.29 -15.03
CA GLN A 9 -9.26 -15.00 -14.85
C GLN A 9 -9.51 -14.59 -13.42
N SER A 10 -8.66 -15.05 -12.49
CA SER A 10 -8.58 -14.47 -11.15
C SER A 10 -8.43 -12.96 -11.36
N SER A 11 -9.45 -12.19 -11.00
CA SER A 11 -9.38 -10.73 -11.06
C SER A 11 -8.19 -10.27 -10.23
N ALA A 12 -7.47 -9.26 -10.72
CA ALA A 12 -6.36 -8.64 -10.00
C ALA A 12 -6.79 -8.02 -8.65
N ILE A 13 -8.10 -7.94 -8.44
CA ILE A 13 -8.78 -7.30 -7.32
C ILE A 13 -9.63 -8.38 -6.66
N ASP A 14 -9.44 -8.57 -5.36
CA ASP A 14 -10.32 -9.36 -4.49
C ASP A 14 -11.19 -8.44 -3.61
N SER A 15 -12.14 -9.01 -2.86
CA SER A 15 -13.00 -8.24 -1.94
C SER A 15 -12.23 -7.52 -0.84
N GLU A 16 -11.03 -8.01 -0.54
CA GLU A 16 -10.14 -7.49 0.50
C GLU A 16 -9.12 -6.48 -0.03
N SER A 17 -9.19 -6.17 -1.33
CA SER A 17 -8.30 -5.22 -2.00
C SER A 17 -8.67 -3.80 -1.59
N VAL A 18 -7.66 -3.06 -1.12
CA VAL A 18 -7.86 -1.70 -0.65
C VAL A 18 -6.69 -0.81 -1.07
N ARG A 19 -7.02 0.36 -1.61
CA ARG A 19 -6.07 1.44 -1.85
C ARG A 19 -6.10 2.39 -0.66
N VAL A 20 -4.95 2.57 -0.04
CA VAL A 20 -4.80 3.41 1.15
C VAL A 20 -3.87 4.58 0.85
N CYS A 21 -4.36 5.80 1.04
CA CYS A 21 -3.58 7.02 0.93
C CYS A 21 -3.26 7.56 2.32
N ILE A 22 -1.98 7.61 2.69
CA ILE A 22 -1.54 8.10 4.02
C ILE A 22 -0.73 9.37 3.85
N ARG A 23 -1.16 10.48 4.46
CA ARG A 23 -0.35 11.70 4.57
C ARG A 23 0.30 11.76 5.94
N ILE A 24 1.62 11.73 6.00
CA ILE A 24 2.36 11.72 7.26
C ILE A 24 3.62 12.59 7.18
N PRO A 25 4.01 13.31 8.26
CA PRO A 25 5.36 13.87 8.40
C PRO A 25 6.43 12.79 8.32
N LEU A 26 7.44 12.97 7.48
CA LEU A 26 8.50 11.96 7.30
C LEU A 26 9.28 11.67 8.59
N LYS A 27 9.38 12.65 9.50
CA LYS A 27 10.02 12.47 10.82
C LYS A 27 9.33 11.45 11.73
N TYR A 28 8.06 11.12 11.44
CA TYR A 28 7.28 10.15 12.22
C TYR A 28 7.40 8.72 11.68
N ILE A 29 8.09 8.53 10.55
CA ILE A 29 8.38 7.21 10.02
C ILE A 29 9.76 6.79 10.55
N PRO A 30 9.86 5.77 11.41
CA PRO A 30 11.12 5.37 12.00
C PRO A 30 12.04 4.67 11.00
N GLY A 31 13.31 4.55 11.36
CA GLY A 31 14.30 3.78 10.60
C GLY A 31 14.98 4.56 9.48
N ALA A 32 15.58 3.83 8.55
CA ALA A 32 16.37 4.40 7.47
C ALA A 32 15.50 5.16 6.47
N ILE A 33 15.97 6.32 6.01
CA ILE A 33 15.30 7.22 5.08
C ILE A 33 14.75 6.47 3.85
N LEU A 34 15.58 5.63 3.24
CA LEU A 34 15.22 4.86 2.05
C LEU A 34 14.20 3.73 2.32
N ARG A 35 14.05 3.31 3.58
CA ARG A 35 13.09 2.28 4.00
C ARG A 35 11.72 2.84 4.41
N ARG A 36 11.58 4.17 4.57
CA ARG A 36 10.33 4.80 5.01
C ARG A 36 9.05 4.29 4.32
N PRO A 37 8.99 4.11 2.97
CA PRO A 37 7.79 3.60 2.33
C PRO A 37 7.40 2.20 2.82
N VAL A 38 8.40 1.33 3.01
CA VAL A 38 8.22 -0.04 3.50
C VAL A 38 7.85 -0.04 4.96
N THR A 39 8.56 0.73 5.80
CA THR A 39 8.27 0.82 7.23
C THR A 39 6.87 1.37 7.52
N LEU A 40 6.41 2.36 6.74
CA LEU A 40 5.04 2.85 6.88
C LEU A 40 4.01 1.77 6.49
N GLY A 41 4.28 0.99 5.44
CA GLY A 41 3.44 -0.15 5.05
C GLY A 41 3.39 -1.23 6.13
N GLU A 42 4.55 -1.61 6.69
CA GLU A 42 4.68 -2.54 7.82
C GLU A 42 3.83 -2.08 9.01
N MET A 43 3.99 -0.81 9.43
CA MET A 43 3.23 -0.22 10.55
C MET A 43 1.72 -0.23 10.29
N PHE A 44 1.29 0.12 9.07
CA PHE A 44 -0.14 0.11 8.72
C PHE A 44 -0.71 -1.32 8.73
N CYS A 45 -0.01 -2.28 8.13
CA CYS A 45 -0.44 -3.67 8.10
C CYS A 45 -0.55 -4.27 9.51
N GLU A 46 0.41 -3.98 10.39
CA GLU A 46 0.39 -4.45 11.78
C GLU A 46 -0.81 -3.87 12.56
N THR A 47 -1.06 -2.57 12.42
CA THR A 47 -2.05 -1.86 13.24
C THR A 47 -3.48 -1.95 12.72
N HIS A 48 -3.68 -1.95 11.39
CA HIS A 48 -5.01 -1.85 10.77
C HIS A 48 -5.46 -3.15 10.08
N LEU A 49 -4.52 -3.93 9.56
CA LEU A 49 -4.83 -5.16 8.80
C LEU A 49 -4.48 -6.45 9.56
N ASN A 50 -3.83 -6.34 10.72
CA ASN A 50 -3.38 -7.45 11.56
C ASN A 50 -2.61 -8.53 10.77
N ARG A 51 -1.69 -8.09 9.89
CA ARG A 51 -0.85 -8.98 9.08
C ARG A 51 0.49 -8.32 8.75
N ASN A 52 1.41 -9.08 8.17
CA ASN A 52 2.66 -8.55 7.65
C ASN A 52 2.46 -7.81 6.31
N PHE A 53 3.32 -6.85 6.04
CA PHE A 53 3.43 -6.21 4.74
C PHE A 53 4.21 -7.11 3.78
N GLU A 54 3.61 -7.44 2.62
CA GLU A 54 4.15 -8.42 1.68
C GLU A 54 4.47 -7.81 0.31
N ALA A 55 5.46 -6.91 0.26
CA ALA A 55 5.92 -6.34 -1.01
C ALA A 55 6.60 -7.37 -1.93
N ALA A 56 7.36 -8.31 -1.35
CA ALA A 56 8.14 -9.27 -2.13
C ALA A 56 7.28 -10.30 -2.87
N SER A 57 6.09 -10.63 -2.35
CA SER A 57 5.14 -11.51 -3.03
C SER A 57 4.33 -10.79 -4.11
N GLY A 58 4.48 -9.46 -4.23
CA GLY A 58 3.69 -8.61 -5.12
C GLY A 58 2.24 -8.44 -4.69
N ARG A 59 1.89 -8.86 -3.47
CA ARG A 59 0.53 -8.71 -2.89
C ARG A 59 0.26 -7.28 -2.43
N ASP A 60 1.31 -6.62 -1.92
CA ASP A 60 1.23 -5.24 -1.49
C ASP A 60 2.19 -4.37 -2.29
N HIS A 61 1.71 -3.20 -2.69
CA HIS A 61 2.49 -2.27 -3.48
C HIS A 61 2.45 -0.88 -2.85
N VAL A 62 3.57 -0.17 -2.91
CA VAL A 62 3.67 1.21 -2.46
C VAL A 62 4.13 2.10 -3.61
N THR A 63 3.36 3.15 -3.90
CA THR A 63 3.81 4.22 -4.77
C THR A 63 4.71 5.14 -3.96
N ILE A 64 6.00 5.16 -4.30
CA ILE A 64 6.99 5.99 -3.61
C ILE A 64 6.85 7.45 -4.08
N PRO A 65 6.51 8.40 -3.20
CA PRO A 65 6.34 9.79 -3.61
C PRO A 65 7.70 10.50 -3.80
N PRO A 66 7.77 11.53 -4.66
CA PRO A 66 8.94 12.39 -4.73
C PRO A 66 9.31 13.01 -3.37
N GLY A 67 10.60 12.97 -3.03
CA GLY A 67 11.11 13.52 -1.78
C GLY A 67 10.69 12.77 -0.53
N PHE A 68 10.31 11.48 -0.64
CA PHE A 68 10.12 10.57 0.51
C PHE A 68 11.39 10.43 1.37
N ASP A 69 12.52 10.69 0.75
CA ASP A 69 13.87 10.62 1.28
C ASP A 69 14.36 11.96 1.87
N SER A 70 13.51 12.98 1.90
CA SER A 70 13.89 14.28 2.46
C SER A 70 14.26 14.16 3.94
N GLU A 71 15.39 14.77 4.32
CA GLU A 71 15.82 14.90 5.71
C GLU A 71 15.06 16.01 6.46
N ASN A 72 14.36 16.88 5.73
CA ASN A 72 13.58 17.97 6.30
C ASN A 72 12.23 17.47 6.86
N ASP A 73 11.65 18.24 7.78
CA ASP A 73 10.33 17.96 8.36
C ASP A 73 9.20 18.30 7.36
N VAL A 74 9.02 17.42 6.38
CA VAL A 74 8.01 17.55 5.34
C VAL A 74 6.94 16.45 5.46
N LYS A 75 5.72 16.77 5.04
CA LYS A 75 4.64 15.79 4.89
C LYS A 75 4.64 15.23 3.47
N ARG A 76 4.42 13.93 3.33
CA ARG A 76 4.26 13.26 2.03
C ARG A 76 3.05 12.35 2.03
N TRP A 77 2.47 12.16 0.84
CA TRP A 77 1.42 11.20 0.58
C TRP A 77 2.05 9.90 0.10
N PHE A 78 1.81 8.81 0.81
CA PHE A 78 2.12 7.46 0.37
C PHE A 78 0.82 6.81 -0.08
N ILE A 79 0.86 6.11 -1.21
CA ILE A 79 -0.29 5.37 -1.74
C ILE A 79 0.09 3.90 -1.71
N PHE A 80 -0.68 3.13 -0.96
CA PHE A 80 -0.54 1.69 -0.85
C PHE A 80 -1.69 1.00 -1.57
N ASP A 81 -1.39 -0.09 -2.26
CA ASP A 81 -2.35 -1.03 -2.79
C ASP A 81 -2.14 -2.34 -2.02
N PHE A 82 -3.10 -2.71 -1.18
CA PHE A 82 -3.04 -3.91 -0.35
C PHE A 82 -3.92 -5.01 -0.93
N ASN A 83 -3.43 -6.26 -0.89
CA ASN A 83 -4.09 -7.45 -1.46
C ASN A 83 -4.37 -7.37 -2.96
N VAL A 84 -3.68 -6.48 -3.67
CA VAL A 84 -3.83 -6.31 -5.11
C VAL A 84 -2.89 -7.26 -5.84
N LYS A 85 -3.43 -8.15 -6.67
CA LYS A 85 -2.66 -9.19 -7.37
C LYS A 85 -2.41 -8.79 -8.82
N GLY A 86 -1.17 -8.49 -9.16
CA GLY A 86 -0.77 -8.23 -10.54
C GLY A 86 -1.18 -6.84 -11.05
N LEU A 87 -1.25 -6.69 -12.37
CA LEU A 87 -1.44 -5.38 -12.99
C LEU A 87 -2.92 -4.95 -12.93
N VAL A 88 -3.22 -3.90 -12.17
CA VAL A 88 -4.56 -3.31 -12.14
C VAL A 88 -4.72 -2.29 -13.26
N ARG A 89 -5.74 -2.47 -14.11
CA ARG A 89 -6.05 -1.48 -15.13
C ARG A 89 -6.72 -0.26 -14.49
N ARG A 90 -6.55 0.89 -15.13
CA ARG A 90 -7.15 2.15 -14.65
C ARG A 90 -8.68 2.08 -14.50
N SER A 91 -9.35 1.29 -15.33
CA SER A 91 -10.79 1.03 -15.22
C SER A 91 -11.17 0.36 -13.91
N ASP A 92 -10.32 -0.56 -13.46
CA ASP A 92 -10.61 -1.48 -12.37
C ASP A 92 -10.27 -0.84 -11.02
N LEU A 93 -9.39 0.18 -11.03
CA LEU A 93 -9.10 1.00 -9.84
C LEU A 93 -10.36 1.53 -9.17
N ARG A 94 -11.40 1.90 -9.92
CA ARG A 94 -12.65 2.42 -9.34
C ARG A 94 -13.42 1.39 -8.52
N GLN A 95 -13.13 0.10 -8.71
CA GLN A 95 -13.76 -0.99 -7.99
C GLN A 95 -13.04 -1.32 -6.69
N ILE A 96 -11.80 -0.86 -6.53
CA ILE A 96 -11.03 -1.02 -5.29
C ILE A 96 -11.58 -0.04 -4.25
N ARG A 97 -11.77 -0.52 -3.02
CA ARG A 97 -12.12 0.33 -1.87
C ARG A 97 -10.98 1.32 -1.62
N HIS A 98 -11.30 2.59 -1.39
CA HIS A 98 -10.30 3.62 -1.10
C HIS A 98 -10.43 4.12 0.33
N GLU A 99 -9.30 4.26 1.02
CA GLU A 99 -9.22 4.84 2.34
C GLU A 99 -8.14 5.91 2.40
N CYS A 100 -8.38 6.97 3.17
CA CYS A 100 -7.47 8.10 3.30
C CYS A 100 -7.22 8.40 4.78
N TYR A 101 -5.95 8.50 5.16
CA TYR A 101 -5.52 8.74 6.53
C TYR A 101 -4.59 9.97 6.61
N LEU A 102 -4.72 10.71 7.70
CA LEU A 102 -3.72 11.66 8.16
C LEU A 102 -2.98 11.02 9.32
N GLY A 103 -1.72 10.67 9.10
CA GLY A 103 -0.89 9.97 10.08
C GLY A 103 -0.14 10.91 11.01
N CYS A 104 -0.02 10.48 12.26
CA CYS A 104 0.98 10.95 13.22
C CYS A 104 1.48 9.75 14.00
N GLN A 105 2.74 9.76 14.45
CA GLN A 105 3.20 8.69 15.34
C GLN A 105 2.80 9.02 16.78
N LYS A 106 2.23 8.04 17.49
CA LYS A 106 2.02 8.08 18.94
C LYS A 106 2.55 6.79 19.57
N ASP A 107 3.45 6.91 20.54
CA ASP A 107 4.01 5.77 21.28
C ASP A 107 4.59 4.65 20.39
N GLY A 108 5.23 5.05 19.27
CA GLY A 108 5.83 4.11 18.31
C GLY A 108 4.87 3.54 17.27
N LYS A 109 3.56 3.83 17.36
CA LYS A 109 2.53 3.31 16.45
C LYS A 109 1.97 4.40 15.52
N LEU A 110 1.42 3.94 14.39
CA LEU A 110 0.70 4.77 13.43
C LEU A 110 -0.70 5.13 13.95
#